data_AF-A0AAZ3PB09-F1
#
_entry.id   AF-A0AAZ3PB09-F1
#
_cell.length_a   1.000
_cell.length_b   1.000
_cell.length_c   1.000
_cell.angle_alpha   90.00
_cell.angle_beta   90.00
_cell.angle_gamma   90.00
#
_symmetry.space_group_name_H-M   'P 1'
#
loop_
_entity.id
_entity.type
_entity.pdbx_description
1 polymer ?
#
loop_
_entity_poly.entity_id
_entity_poly.type
_entity_poly.pdbx_seq_one_letter_code
_entity_poly.pdbx_strand_id
1 'polypeptide(L)'
;MALYNDRIVGLGRGISSVGEADPRSEGEADPRSEGDVDPRSEGEADPRSEGEADPRSEGDVDPRSEGEADPRSEGEADPRSEGDVDPRSEGEADPRSEGEADPISEGEGEADPRSEGEADSRSVGESDPKAVREADPRSEGEVDPRSEGEADPRSEGEADPRSEGEVDPRSVGEADPRSEGEADPISEGEGEADPRSEGEADSRSVGESDPKSVREADPRSEGEVDPRSEGEADPRSEGEVDPRSEGEADPRSEGEADPRSEAEADPRSEGEADPRSVGEGEADPRSEGEVDPRSEGEADPISEGEGEADPRSEGEADPRSVGESDPKSVREADPRSVGEGEADPRSEWEADPRSEGEADPRSEGEADPRSAGEADSRSVGEADPRSEGEEEEEGIARPAQRGSPTVGRDRPVTMIHARRTP
;
A
#
# COMPACT_ATOMS: atom_id res chain seq x y z
N MET A 1 36.38 -52.25 -44.78
CA MET A 1 36.15 -51.74 -43.41
C MET A 1 37.38 -50.97 -42.99
N ALA A 2 37.46 -49.71 -43.42
CA ALA A 2 38.33 -48.72 -42.81
C ALA A 2 37.36 -47.77 -42.10
N LEU A 3 37.40 -47.75 -40.78
CA LEU A 3 36.73 -46.73 -39.97
C LEU A 3 37.52 -45.45 -40.23
N TYR A 4 36.96 -44.58 -41.06
CA TYR A 4 37.47 -43.21 -41.18
C TYR A 4 37.00 -42.50 -39.91
N ASN A 5 37.94 -42.19 -39.02
CA ASN A 5 37.68 -41.27 -37.92
C ASN A 5 37.47 -39.90 -38.55
N ASP A 6 36.22 -39.43 -38.60
CA ASP A 6 35.93 -38.02 -38.87
C ASP A 6 36.42 -37.22 -37.67
N ARG A 7 37.67 -36.80 -37.76
CA ARG A 7 38.35 -35.93 -36.79
C ARG A 7 38.67 -34.65 -37.56
N ILE A 8 37.70 -33.75 -37.68
CA ILE A 8 37.95 -32.42 -38.21
C ILE A 8 38.56 -31.59 -37.08
N VAL A 9 39.88 -31.69 -36.94
CA VAL A 9 40.68 -30.75 -36.13
C VAL A 9 41.04 -29.59 -37.05
N GLY A 10 40.24 -28.52 -36.99
CA GLY A 10 40.45 -27.33 -37.79
C GLY A 10 41.30 -26.31 -37.03
N LEU A 11 42.53 -26.07 -37.49
CA LEU A 11 43.31 -24.92 -37.04
C LEU A 11 42.79 -23.67 -37.80
N GLY A 12 41.85 -22.94 -37.19
CA GLY A 12 41.56 -21.53 -37.49
C GLY A 12 40.91 -21.19 -38.84
N ARG A 13 40.07 -22.07 -39.41
CA ARG A 13 39.23 -21.69 -40.58
C ARG A 13 37.88 -22.39 -40.56
N GLY A 14 36.82 -21.57 -40.63
CA GLY A 14 35.41 -21.98 -40.67
C GLY A 14 35.15 -23.27 -41.43
N ILE A 15 34.53 -24.19 -40.70
CA ILE A 15 34.22 -25.55 -41.10
C ILE A 15 32.73 -25.58 -41.45
N SER A 16 32.43 -25.58 -42.74
CA SER A 16 31.06 -25.75 -43.23
C SER A 16 30.80 -27.25 -43.39
N SER A 17 29.87 -27.76 -42.59
CA SER A 17 29.48 -29.17 -42.56
C SER A 17 28.07 -29.29 -43.14
N VAL A 18 27.84 -30.30 -43.98
CA VAL A 18 26.49 -30.72 -44.40
C VAL A 18 26.31 -32.12 -43.83
N GLY A 19 26.16 -32.23 -42.50
CA GLY A 19 26.04 -33.49 -41.75
C GLY A 19 26.46 -33.39 -40.26
N GLU A 20 26.07 -34.41 -39.47
CA GLU A 20 26.18 -34.60 -38.00
C GLU A 20 27.62 -34.63 -37.41
N ALA A 21 28.61 -33.96 -38.03
CA ALA A 21 29.99 -34.01 -37.55
C ALA A 21 30.29 -32.85 -36.59
N ASP A 22 30.29 -33.14 -35.29
CA ASP A 22 30.67 -32.21 -34.24
C ASP A 22 32.15 -31.83 -34.30
N PRO A 23 32.48 -30.56 -34.53
CA PRO A 23 33.86 -30.15 -34.66
C PRO A 23 34.55 -29.92 -33.31
N ARG A 24 35.87 -30.09 -33.31
CA ARG A 24 36.72 -29.77 -32.15
C ARG A 24 37.87 -28.87 -32.57
N SER A 25 38.06 -27.76 -31.88
CA SER A 25 39.15 -26.80 -32.11
C SER A 25 39.93 -26.51 -30.83
N GLU A 26 41.15 -26.02 -31.03
CA GLU A 26 41.84 -25.23 -30.00
C GLU A 26 41.86 -23.79 -30.52
N GLY A 27 41.16 -22.88 -29.85
CA GLY A 27 40.88 -21.50 -30.29
C GLY A 27 39.57 -21.35 -31.08
N GLU A 28 39.35 -20.18 -31.67
CA GLU A 28 38.09 -19.78 -32.35
C GLU A 28 37.58 -20.84 -33.37
N ALA A 29 36.36 -21.33 -33.17
CA ALA A 29 35.64 -22.17 -34.12
C ALA A 29 34.19 -21.74 -34.37
N ASP A 30 33.94 -21.32 -35.61
CA ASP A 30 32.61 -20.91 -36.07
C ASP A 30 32.10 -21.92 -37.13
N PRO A 31 31.58 -23.10 -36.73
CA PRO A 31 30.96 -24.00 -37.68
C PRO A 31 29.66 -23.42 -38.21
N ARG A 32 29.31 -23.84 -39.43
CA ARG A 32 28.01 -23.55 -40.03
C ARG A 32 27.38 -24.84 -40.51
N SER A 33 26.11 -25.05 -40.16
CA SER A 33 25.34 -26.25 -40.48
C SER A 33 23.87 -25.91 -40.78
N GLU A 34 23.21 -26.81 -41.51
CA GLU A 34 21.77 -26.76 -41.82
C GLU A 34 20.96 -27.69 -40.89
N GLY A 35 21.54 -28.06 -39.75
CA GLY A 35 21.01 -28.97 -38.74
C GLY A 35 21.96 -28.99 -37.55
N ASP A 36 21.68 -29.82 -36.56
CA ASP A 36 22.23 -29.72 -35.21
C ASP A 36 23.77 -29.69 -35.13
N VAL A 37 24.32 -28.86 -34.23
CA VAL A 37 25.76 -28.70 -34.01
C VAL A 37 26.14 -28.62 -32.52
N ASP A 38 27.05 -29.48 -32.04
CA ASP A 38 27.69 -29.42 -30.70
C ASP A 38 29.21 -29.24 -30.86
N PRO A 39 29.71 -28.05 -31.26
CA PRO A 39 31.15 -27.81 -31.34
C PRO A 39 31.79 -27.77 -29.95
N ARG A 40 33.04 -28.21 -29.86
CA ARG A 40 33.84 -28.11 -28.62
C ARG A 40 35.12 -27.33 -28.83
N SER A 41 35.35 -26.33 -27.99
CA SER A 41 36.50 -25.44 -28.07
C SER A 41 37.14 -25.21 -26.69
N GLU A 42 38.41 -24.84 -26.67
CA GLU A 42 39.16 -24.40 -25.47
C GLU A 42 39.31 -22.85 -25.44
N GLY A 43 38.45 -22.16 -26.20
CA GLY A 43 38.36 -20.71 -26.38
C GLY A 43 37.07 -20.40 -27.15
N GLU A 44 36.89 -19.19 -27.68
CA GLU A 44 35.61 -18.74 -28.24
C GLU A 44 34.95 -19.70 -29.27
N ALA A 45 33.62 -19.86 -29.22
CA ALA A 45 32.85 -20.66 -30.18
C ALA A 45 31.51 -20.02 -30.58
N ASP A 46 31.39 -19.62 -31.84
CA ASP A 46 30.21 -18.96 -32.41
C ASP A 46 29.58 -19.78 -33.55
N PRO A 47 29.02 -20.98 -33.28
CA PRO A 47 28.39 -21.79 -34.32
C PRO A 47 27.14 -21.11 -34.90
N ARG A 48 26.81 -21.46 -36.14
CA ARG A 48 25.55 -21.08 -36.77
C ARG A 48 24.82 -22.30 -37.30
N SER A 49 23.56 -22.46 -36.92
CA SER A 49 22.71 -23.61 -37.24
C SER A 49 21.32 -23.17 -37.70
N GLU A 50 20.72 -23.92 -38.62
CA GLU A 50 19.28 -23.85 -38.93
C GLU A 50 18.46 -24.87 -38.08
N GLY A 51 19.15 -25.72 -37.31
CA GLY A 51 18.59 -26.64 -36.31
C GLY A 51 19.12 -26.29 -34.92
N GLU A 52 19.33 -27.25 -34.03
CA GLU A 52 19.81 -26.99 -32.65
C GLU A 52 21.30 -26.56 -32.62
N ALA A 53 21.72 -25.82 -31.59
CA ALA A 53 23.12 -25.39 -31.41
C ALA A 53 23.57 -25.41 -29.94
N ASP A 54 24.39 -26.40 -29.59
CA ASP A 54 24.84 -26.66 -28.20
C ASP A 54 26.38 -26.61 -28.08
N PRO A 55 27.04 -25.48 -28.38
CA PRO A 55 28.50 -25.38 -28.24
C PRO A 55 28.95 -25.58 -26.80
N ARG A 56 30.16 -26.11 -26.63
CA ARG A 56 30.85 -26.17 -25.34
C ARG A 56 32.22 -25.53 -25.41
N SER A 57 32.53 -24.65 -24.47
CA SER A 57 33.73 -23.85 -24.46
C SER A 57 34.27 -23.59 -23.06
N GLU A 58 35.59 -23.46 -22.92
CA GLU A 58 36.26 -22.96 -21.71
C GLU A 58 36.41 -21.42 -21.71
N GLY A 59 35.90 -20.75 -22.75
CA GLY A 59 35.75 -19.30 -22.87
C GLY A 59 34.41 -18.98 -23.53
N ASP A 60 34.24 -17.79 -24.10
CA ASP A 60 32.91 -17.27 -24.45
C ASP A 60 32.20 -18.00 -25.62
N VAL A 61 30.86 -17.99 -25.64
CA VAL A 61 30.02 -18.61 -26.69
C VAL A 61 28.84 -17.73 -27.12
N ASP A 62 28.72 -17.40 -28.42
CA ASP A 62 27.55 -16.73 -29.06
C ASP A 62 27.04 -17.60 -30.24
N PRO A 63 26.41 -18.77 -29.98
CA PRO A 63 25.79 -19.55 -31.04
C PRO A 63 24.58 -18.80 -31.62
N ARG A 64 24.32 -19.03 -32.90
CA ARG A 64 23.12 -18.55 -33.59
C ARG A 64 22.33 -19.72 -34.17
N SER A 65 21.06 -19.79 -33.83
CA SER A 65 20.20 -20.93 -34.12
C SER A 65 18.83 -20.46 -34.66
N GLU A 66 18.27 -21.15 -35.65
CA GLU A 66 16.84 -20.99 -36.02
C GLU A 66 15.95 -21.98 -35.24
N GLY A 67 16.56 -22.89 -34.46
CA GLY A 67 15.92 -23.78 -33.48
C GLY A 67 16.52 -23.55 -32.09
N GLU A 68 16.48 -24.52 -31.18
CA GLU A 68 16.95 -24.35 -29.79
C GLU A 68 18.47 -24.11 -29.67
N ALA A 69 18.92 -23.55 -28.53
CA ALA A 69 20.35 -23.46 -28.18
C ALA A 69 20.63 -23.61 -26.67
N ASP A 70 21.36 -24.66 -26.26
CA ASP A 70 21.90 -24.92 -24.89
C ASP A 70 23.44 -24.87 -24.93
N PRO A 71 24.06 -23.68 -25.08
CA PRO A 71 25.51 -23.56 -25.01
C PRO A 71 26.01 -23.70 -23.57
N ARG A 72 27.25 -24.17 -23.43
CA ARG A 72 27.93 -24.27 -22.12
C ARG A 72 29.30 -23.62 -22.15
N SER A 73 29.54 -22.73 -21.19
CA SER A 73 30.72 -21.88 -21.11
C SER A 73 31.29 -21.84 -19.69
N GLU A 74 32.61 -21.80 -19.57
CA GLU A 74 33.29 -21.38 -18.33
C GLU A 74 33.55 -19.85 -18.33
N GLY A 75 33.27 -19.17 -19.46
CA GLY A 75 33.33 -17.71 -19.65
C GLY A 75 31.94 -17.11 -19.71
N GLU A 76 31.61 -16.38 -20.78
CA GLU A 76 30.28 -15.80 -21.04
C GLU A 76 29.45 -16.66 -22.03
N ALA A 77 28.12 -16.55 -22.02
CA ALA A 77 27.22 -17.18 -22.99
C ALA A 77 26.08 -16.25 -23.45
N ASP A 78 26.10 -15.78 -24.72
CA ASP A 78 25.06 -14.94 -25.37
C ASP A 78 24.50 -15.64 -26.62
N PRO A 79 23.79 -16.79 -26.49
CA PRO A 79 23.16 -17.43 -27.64
C PRO A 79 22.03 -16.58 -28.20
N ARG A 80 21.79 -16.72 -29.51
CA ARG A 80 20.64 -16.13 -30.20
C ARG A 80 19.84 -17.19 -30.92
N SER A 81 18.54 -17.25 -30.65
CA SER A 81 17.66 -18.27 -31.20
C SER A 81 16.28 -17.71 -31.60
N GLU A 82 15.68 -18.29 -32.64
CA GLU A 82 14.26 -18.12 -32.98
C GLU A 82 13.34 -19.09 -32.19
N GLY A 83 13.93 -20.01 -31.42
CA GLY A 83 13.28 -20.91 -30.45
C GLY A 83 13.90 -20.76 -29.07
N ASP A 84 13.82 -21.79 -28.24
CA ASP A 84 14.18 -21.69 -26.81
C ASP A 84 15.71 -21.71 -26.56
N VAL A 85 16.15 -21.06 -25.49
CA VAL A 85 17.58 -20.95 -25.11
C VAL A 85 17.80 -21.19 -23.61
N ASP A 86 18.68 -22.13 -23.26
CA ASP A 86 19.08 -22.47 -21.88
C ASP A 86 20.61 -22.52 -21.79
N PRO A 87 21.32 -21.37 -21.89
CA PRO A 87 22.77 -21.36 -21.74
C PRO A 87 23.17 -21.62 -20.28
N ARG A 88 24.32 -22.28 -20.10
CA ARG A 88 24.97 -22.44 -18.79
C ARG A 88 26.36 -21.84 -18.80
N SER A 89 26.65 -20.98 -17.85
CA SER A 89 27.87 -20.16 -17.81
C SER A 89 28.46 -20.14 -16.40
N GLU A 90 29.79 -20.19 -16.22
CA GLU A 90 30.44 -19.79 -14.94
C GLU A 90 30.66 -18.25 -14.84
N GLY A 91 30.36 -17.52 -15.90
CA GLY A 91 30.31 -16.06 -15.95
C GLY A 91 28.91 -15.58 -16.33
N GLU A 92 28.82 -14.54 -17.15
CA GLU A 92 27.54 -13.95 -17.56
C GLU A 92 26.77 -14.85 -18.54
N ALA A 93 25.44 -14.78 -18.52
CA ALA A 93 24.55 -15.53 -19.41
C ALA A 93 23.38 -14.66 -19.91
N ASP A 94 23.53 -14.10 -21.12
CA ASP A 94 22.64 -13.06 -21.68
C ASP A 94 22.00 -13.48 -23.01
N PRO A 95 21.21 -14.57 -23.03
CA PRO A 95 20.66 -15.08 -24.27
C PRO A 95 19.57 -14.20 -24.86
N ARG A 96 19.32 -14.36 -26.16
CA ARG A 96 18.20 -13.74 -26.87
C ARG A 96 17.35 -14.77 -27.59
N SER A 97 16.05 -14.76 -27.35
CA SER A 97 15.10 -15.74 -27.87
C SER A 97 13.80 -15.11 -28.36
N GLU A 98 13.22 -15.67 -29.42
CA GLU A 98 11.82 -15.43 -29.80
C GLU A 98 10.84 -16.40 -29.09
N GLY A 99 11.38 -17.44 -28.43
CA GLY A 99 10.70 -18.44 -27.59
C GLY A 99 10.93 -18.18 -26.10
N GLU A 100 11.40 -19.17 -25.34
CA GLU A 100 11.74 -19.09 -23.91
C GLU A 100 13.25 -18.89 -23.70
N ALA A 101 13.66 -18.20 -22.63
CA ALA A 101 15.06 -17.94 -22.31
C ALA A 101 15.38 -18.16 -20.82
N ASP A 102 16.03 -19.29 -20.52
CA ASP A 102 16.26 -19.79 -19.15
C ASP A 102 17.75 -19.95 -18.82
N PRO A 103 18.56 -18.88 -18.87
CA PRO A 103 19.99 -18.97 -18.61
C PRO A 103 20.30 -19.33 -17.15
N ILE A 104 21.42 -20.02 -16.96
CA ILE A 104 22.03 -20.25 -15.65
C ILE A 104 23.43 -19.65 -15.64
N SER A 105 23.64 -18.65 -14.79
CA SER A 105 24.95 -18.12 -14.43
C SER A 105 25.37 -18.71 -13.08
N GLU A 106 26.40 -19.55 -13.08
CA GLU A 106 27.07 -20.07 -11.90
C GLU A 106 28.21 -19.13 -11.50
N GLY A 107 28.46 -18.91 -10.20
CA GLY A 107 29.46 -17.92 -9.74
C GLY A 107 28.88 -16.50 -9.63
N GLU A 108 29.70 -15.48 -9.32
CA GLU A 108 29.22 -14.09 -9.15
C GLU A 108 28.87 -13.39 -10.49
N GLY A 109 28.43 -14.13 -11.51
CA GLY A 109 28.01 -13.60 -12.80
C GLY A 109 26.55 -13.11 -12.80
N GLU A 110 26.16 -12.44 -13.88
CA GLU A 110 24.81 -11.90 -14.09
C GLU A 110 24.05 -12.74 -15.14
N ALA A 111 22.71 -12.68 -15.13
CA ALA A 111 21.87 -13.40 -16.09
C ALA A 111 20.69 -12.55 -16.58
N ASP A 112 20.86 -11.91 -17.75
CA ASP A 112 19.92 -10.93 -18.32
C ASP A 112 19.34 -11.39 -19.68
N PRO A 113 18.55 -12.47 -19.71
CA PRO A 113 17.94 -12.95 -20.93
C PRO A 113 16.98 -11.92 -21.54
N ARG A 114 16.85 -11.93 -22.87
CA ARG A 114 15.79 -11.21 -23.60
C ARG A 114 14.93 -12.17 -24.39
N SER A 115 13.62 -12.11 -24.19
CA SER A 115 12.67 -13.10 -24.70
C SER A 115 11.38 -12.45 -25.23
N GLU A 116 10.90 -12.89 -26.39
CA GLU A 116 9.52 -12.58 -26.85
C GLU A 116 8.46 -13.53 -26.24
N GLY A 117 8.91 -14.58 -25.54
CA GLY A 117 8.10 -15.45 -24.70
C GLY A 117 8.35 -15.16 -23.22
N GLU A 118 8.93 -16.14 -22.54
CA GLU A 118 9.18 -16.16 -21.09
C GLU A 118 10.69 -16.09 -20.81
N ALA A 119 11.06 -15.62 -19.63
CA ALA A 119 12.45 -15.57 -19.16
C ALA A 119 12.59 -15.96 -17.67
N ASP A 120 13.11 -17.17 -17.39
CA ASP A 120 13.38 -17.70 -16.03
C ASP A 120 14.90 -17.92 -15.86
N SER A 121 15.62 -16.81 -15.60
CA SER A 121 17.06 -16.86 -15.34
C SER A 121 17.39 -17.30 -13.92
N ARG A 122 18.55 -17.93 -13.75
CA ARG A 122 19.11 -18.26 -12.43
C ARG A 122 20.52 -17.73 -12.30
N SER A 123 20.78 -16.99 -11.23
CA SER A 123 22.07 -16.37 -10.96
C SER A 123 22.45 -16.43 -9.48
N VAL A 124 23.73 -16.27 -9.17
CA VAL A 124 24.17 -15.91 -7.80
C VAL A 124 24.35 -14.39 -7.68
N GLY A 125 24.62 -13.70 -8.79
CA GLY A 125 24.80 -12.24 -8.86
C GLY A 125 23.49 -11.49 -9.09
N GLU A 126 23.44 -10.61 -10.09
CA GLU A 126 22.22 -9.86 -10.44
C GLU A 126 21.43 -10.56 -11.56
N SER A 127 20.15 -10.23 -11.74
CA SER A 127 19.32 -10.69 -12.88
C SER A 127 18.25 -9.65 -13.29
N ASP A 128 18.35 -9.10 -14.50
CA ASP A 128 17.39 -8.19 -15.17
C ASP A 128 16.91 -8.80 -16.50
N PRO A 129 16.13 -9.90 -16.45
CA PRO A 129 15.52 -10.47 -17.64
C PRO A 129 14.47 -9.53 -18.23
N LYS A 130 14.33 -9.57 -19.56
CA LYS A 130 13.28 -8.83 -20.29
C LYS A 130 12.44 -9.80 -21.10
N ALA A 131 11.15 -9.85 -20.82
CA ALA A 131 10.20 -10.73 -21.48
C ALA A 131 8.97 -9.98 -21.99
N VAL A 132 8.28 -10.54 -22.98
CA VAL A 132 6.96 -10.04 -23.40
C VAL A 132 5.84 -10.72 -22.59
N ARG A 133 6.00 -11.98 -22.18
CA ARG A 133 4.95 -12.69 -21.42
C ARG A 133 5.22 -12.75 -19.93
N GLU A 134 6.35 -13.31 -19.51
CA GLU A 134 6.60 -13.59 -18.10
C GLU A 134 8.09 -13.52 -17.80
N ALA A 135 8.44 -12.97 -16.63
CA ALA A 135 9.79 -12.98 -16.11
C ALA A 135 9.83 -13.45 -14.64
N ASP A 136 10.34 -14.65 -14.37
CA ASP A 136 10.56 -15.26 -13.03
C ASP A 136 12.06 -15.56 -12.85
N PRO A 137 12.94 -14.54 -12.76
CA PRO A 137 14.33 -14.77 -12.41
C PRO A 137 14.48 -15.17 -10.94
N ARG A 138 15.52 -15.93 -10.65
CA ARG A 138 15.92 -16.27 -9.29
C ARG A 138 17.38 -15.94 -9.04
N SER A 139 17.64 -15.15 -8.00
CA SER A 139 19.00 -14.79 -7.63
C SER A 139 19.29 -14.81 -6.12
N GLU A 140 20.56 -15.03 -5.76
CA GLU A 140 21.08 -14.73 -4.42
C GLU A 140 21.39 -13.22 -4.24
N GLY A 141 21.52 -12.47 -5.34
CA GLY A 141 21.68 -11.00 -5.37
C GLY A 141 20.39 -10.27 -5.76
N GLU A 142 20.51 -9.13 -6.44
CA GLU A 142 19.36 -8.27 -6.82
C GLU A 142 18.65 -8.76 -8.09
N VAL A 143 17.34 -8.51 -8.20
CA VAL A 143 16.52 -8.82 -9.38
C VAL A 143 15.61 -7.65 -9.82
N ASP A 144 15.70 -7.21 -11.07
CA ASP A 144 14.86 -6.14 -11.70
C ASP A 144 14.31 -6.64 -13.05
N PRO A 145 13.46 -7.69 -13.09
CA PRO A 145 12.89 -8.16 -14.35
C PRO A 145 11.91 -7.14 -14.95
N ARG A 146 11.76 -7.18 -16.28
CA ARG A 146 10.74 -6.39 -17.00
C ARG A 146 9.89 -7.27 -17.89
N SER A 147 8.57 -7.15 -17.76
CA SER A 147 7.60 -7.93 -18.52
C SER A 147 6.47 -7.05 -19.09
N GLU A 148 5.92 -7.39 -20.26
CA GLU A 148 4.60 -6.86 -20.68
C GLU A 148 3.43 -7.67 -20.08
N GLY A 149 3.70 -8.84 -19.50
CA GLY A 149 2.68 -9.71 -18.88
C GLY A 149 2.86 -9.81 -17.36
N GLU A 150 3.47 -10.88 -16.85
CA GLU A 150 3.64 -11.12 -15.41
C GLU A 150 5.12 -11.07 -14.99
N ALA A 151 5.42 -10.75 -13.73
CA ALA A 151 6.76 -10.91 -13.15
C ALA A 151 6.72 -11.38 -11.67
N ASP A 152 7.23 -12.57 -11.40
CA ASP A 152 7.33 -13.20 -10.05
C ASP A 152 8.80 -13.55 -9.78
N PRO A 153 9.69 -12.57 -9.58
CA PRO A 153 11.09 -12.88 -9.30
C PRO A 153 11.29 -13.32 -7.85
N ARG A 154 12.40 -14.04 -7.61
CA ARG A 154 12.83 -14.43 -6.26
C ARG A 154 14.26 -14.01 -5.98
N SER A 155 14.45 -13.40 -4.81
CA SER A 155 15.71 -12.78 -4.41
C SER A 155 16.04 -13.06 -2.96
N GLU A 156 17.31 -13.38 -2.66
CA GLU A 156 17.83 -13.26 -1.29
C GLU A 156 18.33 -11.82 -0.98
N GLY A 157 18.43 -10.97 -2.01
CA GLY A 157 18.79 -9.55 -1.94
C GLY A 157 17.56 -8.66 -2.06
N GLU A 158 17.52 -7.79 -3.08
CA GLU A 158 16.39 -6.89 -3.38
C GLU A 158 15.61 -7.37 -4.62
N ALA A 159 14.33 -6.99 -4.75
CA ALA A 159 13.49 -7.24 -5.92
C ALA A 159 12.68 -6.00 -6.37
N ASP A 160 12.96 -5.44 -7.55
CA ASP A 160 12.23 -4.31 -8.20
C ASP A 160 11.71 -4.75 -9.59
N PRO A 161 10.78 -5.73 -9.69
CA PRO A 161 10.21 -6.09 -10.98
C PRO A 161 9.29 -4.99 -11.52
N ARG A 162 9.19 -4.92 -12.85
CA ARG A 162 8.25 -4.02 -13.54
C ARG A 162 7.40 -4.75 -14.56
N SER A 163 6.08 -4.60 -14.47
CA SER A 163 5.16 -5.22 -15.41
C SER A 163 3.96 -4.36 -15.83
N GLU A 164 3.43 -4.59 -17.04
CA GLU A 164 2.10 -4.07 -17.43
C GLU A 164 0.94 -4.95 -16.89
N GLY A 165 1.22 -6.19 -16.47
CA GLY A 165 0.27 -7.08 -15.77
C GLY A 165 0.64 -7.23 -14.29
N GLU A 166 0.51 -8.42 -13.72
CA GLU A 166 0.69 -8.68 -12.28
C GLU A 166 2.16 -8.82 -11.89
N VAL A 167 2.51 -8.43 -10.65
CA VAL A 167 3.84 -8.63 -10.06
C VAL A 167 3.77 -9.17 -8.62
N ASP A 168 4.43 -10.30 -8.33
CA ASP A 168 4.47 -10.96 -7.01
C ASP A 168 5.93 -11.32 -6.67
N PRO A 169 6.84 -10.35 -6.44
CA PRO A 169 8.21 -10.68 -6.07
C PRO A 169 8.30 -11.24 -4.65
N ARG A 170 9.27 -12.14 -4.44
CA ARG A 170 9.67 -12.61 -3.11
C ARG A 170 11.11 -12.24 -2.83
N SER A 171 11.33 -11.54 -1.73
CA SER A 171 12.64 -11.01 -1.34
C SER A 171 12.92 -11.29 0.13
N VAL A 172 14.18 -11.54 0.49
CA VAL A 172 14.64 -11.52 1.90
C VAL A 172 15.11 -10.11 2.33
N GLY A 173 15.41 -9.25 1.36
CA GLY A 173 15.60 -7.82 1.56
C GLY A 173 14.36 -7.04 1.11
N GLU A 174 14.58 -5.94 0.40
CA GLU A 174 13.50 -5.05 -0.03
C GLU A 174 12.74 -5.60 -1.25
N ALA A 175 11.47 -5.21 -1.37
CA ALA A 175 10.63 -5.46 -2.55
C ALA A 175 9.83 -4.19 -2.94
N ASP A 176 10.25 -3.47 -4.00
CA ASP A 176 9.58 -2.27 -4.55
C ASP A 176 9.13 -2.54 -6.00
N PRO A 177 8.16 -3.43 -6.23
CA PRO A 177 7.69 -3.72 -7.58
C PRO A 177 6.82 -2.60 -8.16
N ARG A 178 6.74 -2.54 -9.49
CA ARG A 178 5.87 -1.60 -10.21
C ARG A 178 4.98 -2.30 -11.22
N SER A 179 3.69 -1.97 -11.18
CA SER A 179 2.65 -2.66 -11.93
C SER A 179 1.60 -1.71 -12.50
N GLU A 180 1.16 -1.94 -13.73
CA GLU A 180 -0.11 -1.38 -14.22
C GLU A 180 -1.31 -2.28 -13.84
N GLY A 181 -1.03 -3.53 -13.41
CA GLY A 181 -1.98 -4.52 -12.91
C GLY A 181 -2.03 -4.54 -11.38
N GLU A 182 -1.83 -5.70 -10.77
CA GLU A 182 -1.75 -5.89 -9.30
C GLU A 182 -0.28 -6.01 -8.87
N ALA A 183 0.04 -5.68 -7.61
CA ALA A 183 1.39 -5.76 -7.06
C ALA A 183 1.40 -6.27 -5.61
N ASP A 184 1.83 -7.52 -5.43
CA ASP A 184 1.71 -8.27 -4.17
C ASP A 184 3.05 -8.77 -3.63
N PRO A 185 4.04 -7.88 -3.38
CA PRO A 185 5.37 -8.29 -2.95
C PRO A 185 5.35 -8.92 -1.56
N ILE A 186 6.27 -9.86 -1.36
CA ILE A 186 6.61 -10.41 -0.05
C ILE A 186 8.07 -10.08 0.26
N SER A 187 8.28 -9.31 1.33
CA SER A 187 9.59 -9.09 1.95
C SER A 187 9.68 -9.88 3.26
N GLU A 188 10.57 -10.88 3.30
CA GLU A 188 10.97 -11.55 4.54
C GLU A 188 12.11 -10.75 5.23
N GLY A 189 12.48 -11.09 6.46
CA GLY A 189 13.61 -10.45 7.14
C GLY A 189 13.26 -9.15 7.86
N GLU A 190 14.14 -8.14 7.85
CA GLU A 190 13.80 -6.78 8.31
C GLU A 190 13.66 -5.83 7.10
N GLY A 191 13.33 -6.37 5.91
CA GLY A 191 13.16 -5.60 4.68
C GLY A 191 11.83 -4.87 4.59
N GLU A 192 11.71 -3.99 3.60
CA GLU A 192 10.53 -3.16 3.33
C GLU A 192 9.80 -3.67 2.07
N ALA A 193 8.46 -3.48 2.01
CA ALA A 193 7.64 -3.88 0.87
C ALA A 193 6.74 -2.72 0.38
N ASP A 194 7.19 -2.05 -0.68
CA ASP A 194 6.68 -0.75 -1.14
C ASP A 194 6.18 -0.78 -2.60
N PRO A 195 5.19 -1.63 -2.94
CA PRO A 195 4.70 -1.74 -4.31
C PRO A 195 4.06 -0.45 -4.82
N ARG A 196 4.16 -0.23 -6.13
CA ARG A 196 3.39 0.81 -6.84
C ARG A 196 2.51 0.18 -7.92
N SER A 197 1.21 0.46 -7.88
CA SER A 197 0.22 -0.22 -8.71
C SER A 197 -0.88 0.73 -9.22
N GLU A 198 -1.26 0.60 -10.49
CA GLU A 198 -2.50 1.23 -11.02
C GLU A 198 -3.75 0.37 -10.72
N GLY A 199 -3.57 -0.89 -10.33
CA GLY A 199 -4.61 -1.78 -9.80
C GLY A 199 -4.52 -1.83 -8.28
N GLU A 200 -4.37 -3.03 -7.71
CA GLU A 200 -4.32 -3.26 -6.25
C GLU A 200 -2.86 -3.43 -5.78
N ALA A 201 -2.61 -3.14 -4.51
CA ALA A 201 -1.30 -3.33 -3.86
C ALA A 201 -1.44 -4.00 -2.48
N ASP A 202 -1.22 -5.31 -2.38
CA ASP A 202 -1.29 -6.13 -1.14
C ASP A 202 0.11 -6.67 -0.80
N SER A 203 0.95 -5.80 -0.22
CA SER A 203 2.28 -6.19 0.23
C SER A 203 2.27 -6.91 1.57
N ARG A 204 3.25 -7.80 1.77
CA ARG A 204 3.52 -8.46 3.04
C ARG A 204 4.96 -8.24 3.45
N SER A 205 5.16 -7.70 4.65
CA SER A 205 6.49 -7.46 5.20
C SER A 205 6.58 -7.89 6.66
N VAL A 206 7.81 -8.12 7.11
CA VAL A 206 8.12 -8.14 8.56
C VAL A 206 8.60 -6.75 9.01
N GLY A 207 9.19 -5.95 8.12
CA GLY A 207 9.64 -4.58 8.38
C GLY A 207 8.54 -3.54 8.13
N GLU A 208 8.78 -2.56 7.28
CA GLU A 208 7.80 -1.50 6.95
C GLU A 208 7.06 -1.81 5.63
N SER A 209 5.93 -1.14 5.38
CA SER A 209 5.20 -1.21 4.10
C SER A 209 4.47 0.11 3.76
N ASP A 210 4.85 0.75 2.65
CA ASP A 210 4.22 1.97 2.07
C ASP A 210 3.79 1.71 0.61
N PRO A 211 2.78 0.86 0.38
CA PRO A 211 2.25 0.62 -0.95
C PRO A 211 1.50 1.84 -1.48
N LYS A 212 1.58 2.05 -2.80
CA LYS A 212 0.84 3.11 -3.51
C LYS A 212 -0.03 2.49 -4.58
N SER A 213 -1.33 2.75 -4.51
CA SER A 213 -2.33 2.19 -5.41
C SER A 213 -3.30 3.25 -5.93
N VAL A 214 -3.89 3.02 -7.10
CA VAL A 214 -5.07 3.77 -7.59
C VAL A 214 -6.39 3.14 -7.11
N ARG A 215 -6.45 1.83 -6.84
CA ARG A 215 -7.70 1.16 -6.44
C ARG A 215 -7.76 0.77 -4.97
N GLU A 216 -6.80 0.00 -4.50
CA GLU A 216 -6.83 -0.57 -3.16
C GLU A 216 -5.41 -0.84 -2.65
N ALA A 217 -5.19 -0.53 -1.38
CA ALA A 217 -3.99 -0.90 -0.66
C ALA A 217 -4.35 -1.66 0.64
N ASP A 218 -4.07 -2.97 0.69
CA ASP A 218 -4.20 -3.86 1.88
C ASP A 218 -2.83 -4.44 2.26
N PRO A 219 -1.83 -3.63 2.64
CA PRO A 219 -0.57 -4.17 3.12
C PRO A 219 -0.70 -4.78 4.51
N ARG A 220 0.17 -5.75 4.79
CA ARG A 220 0.29 -6.39 6.11
C ARG A 220 1.73 -6.40 6.58
N SER A 221 1.96 -5.89 7.79
CA SER A 221 3.29 -5.90 8.38
C SER A 221 3.35 -6.21 9.87
N GLU A 222 4.50 -6.69 10.35
CA GLU A 222 4.83 -6.68 11.79
C GLU A 222 5.35 -5.29 12.25
N GLY A 223 5.82 -4.43 11.33
CA GLY A 223 6.27 -3.05 11.58
C GLY A 223 5.30 -1.97 11.04
N GLU A 224 5.78 -0.75 10.81
CA GLU A 224 4.93 0.40 10.43
C GLU A 224 4.31 0.27 9.02
N VAL A 225 3.12 0.83 8.82
CA VAL A 225 2.37 0.75 7.55
C VAL A 225 1.69 2.09 7.17
N ASP A 226 2.09 2.73 6.06
CA ASP A 226 1.56 4.02 5.55
C ASP A 226 1.13 3.91 4.07
N PRO A 227 0.07 3.15 3.73
CA PRO A 227 -0.37 3.00 2.35
C PRO A 227 -1.05 4.27 1.83
N ARG A 228 -1.00 4.45 0.51
CA ARG A 228 -1.72 5.52 -0.19
C ARG A 228 -2.58 4.96 -1.31
N SER A 229 -3.86 5.29 -1.31
CA SER A 229 -4.83 4.84 -2.30
C SER A 229 -5.73 5.97 -2.81
N GLU A 230 -6.04 6.00 -4.11
CA GLU A 230 -7.16 6.80 -4.63
C GLU A 230 -8.53 6.10 -4.40
N GLY A 231 -8.53 4.81 -4.06
CA GLY A 231 -9.74 4.05 -3.74
C GLY A 231 -9.83 3.71 -2.26
N GLU A 232 -9.58 2.46 -1.86
CA GLU A 232 -9.69 2.00 -0.46
C GLU A 232 -8.32 1.71 0.17
N ALA A 233 -8.22 1.79 1.50
CA ALA A 233 -7.04 1.37 2.26
C ALA A 233 -7.43 0.60 3.54
N ASP A 234 -7.13 -0.70 3.61
CA ASP A 234 -7.37 -1.59 4.78
C ASP A 234 -6.03 -2.22 5.23
N PRO A 235 -5.02 -1.44 5.67
CA PRO A 235 -3.77 -2.01 6.13
C PRO A 235 -3.91 -2.71 7.49
N ARG A 236 -3.02 -3.67 7.74
CA ARG A 236 -2.94 -4.39 9.02
C ARG A 236 -1.52 -4.38 9.57
N SER A 237 -1.36 -4.04 10.85
CA SER A 237 -0.06 -4.03 11.49
C SER A 237 -0.06 -4.46 12.96
N GLU A 238 1.06 -5.05 13.42
CA GLU A 238 1.38 -5.15 14.87
C GLU A 238 1.98 -3.85 15.44
N GLY A 239 2.44 -2.93 14.57
CA GLY A 239 2.99 -1.62 14.87
C GLY A 239 2.00 -0.48 14.63
N GLU A 240 2.45 0.63 14.00
CA GLU A 240 1.61 1.81 13.69
C GLU A 240 1.03 1.75 12.26
N VAL A 241 -0.16 2.33 12.07
CA VAL A 241 -0.82 2.45 10.74
C VAL A 241 -1.32 3.90 10.46
N ASP A 242 -0.88 4.54 9.37
CA ASP A 242 -1.32 5.88 8.90
C ASP A 242 -1.74 5.83 7.41
N PRO A 243 -2.80 5.09 7.03
CA PRO A 243 -3.23 5.05 5.63
C PRO A 243 -3.79 6.40 5.17
N ARG A 244 -3.64 6.69 3.88
CA ARG A 244 -4.27 7.83 3.20
C ARG A 244 -5.10 7.37 2.01
N SER A 245 -6.37 7.74 2.02
CA SER A 245 -7.35 7.28 1.03
C SER A 245 -8.21 8.43 0.51
N GLU A 246 -8.48 8.48 -0.80
CA GLU A 246 -9.58 9.32 -1.32
C GLU A 246 -10.96 8.65 -1.13
N GLY A 247 -11.00 7.32 -0.99
CA GLY A 247 -12.19 6.57 -0.56
C GLY A 247 -12.08 6.19 0.91
N GLU A 248 -12.43 4.96 1.28
CA GLU A 248 -12.49 4.51 2.68
C GLU A 248 -11.10 4.15 3.24
N ALA A 249 -10.93 4.30 4.55
CA ALA A 249 -9.77 3.83 5.31
C ALA A 249 -10.22 3.06 6.58
N ASP A 250 -10.04 1.74 6.60
CA ASP A 250 -10.39 0.83 7.72
C ASP A 250 -9.13 0.08 8.19
N PRO A 251 -8.11 0.77 8.76
CA PRO A 251 -6.90 0.08 9.17
C PRO A 251 -7.06 -0.66 10.49
N ARG A 252 -6.23 -1.68 10.69
CA ARG A 252 -6.18 -2.46 11.95
C ARG A 252 -4.77 -2.49 12.53
N SER A 253 -4.68 -2.18 13.82
CA SER A 253 -3.41 -1.99 14.51
C SER A 253 -3.42 -2.60 15.91
N GLU A 254 -2.34 -3.27 16.31
CA GLU A 254 -2.09 -3.55 17.73
C GLU A 254 -1.41 -2.35 18.43
N GLY A 255 -0.90 -1.38 17.65
CA GLY A 255 -0.27 -0.14 18.11
C GLY A 255 -1.21 1.07 17.97
N GLU A 256 -0.85 2.04 17.13
CA GLU A 256 -1.64 3.26 16.86
C GLU A 256 -2.27 3.21 15.46
N ALA A 257 -3.39 3.92 15.26
CA ALA A 257 -4.05 4.07 13.97
C ALA A 257 -4.52 5.53 13.70
N ASP A 258 -3.90 6.23 12.73
CA ASP A 258 -4.23 7.62 12.30
C ASP A 258 -4.61 7.65 10.80
N PRO A 259 -5.69 6.96 10.36
CA PRO A 259 -6.09 7.02 8.96
C PRO A 259 -6.58 8.40 8.54
N ARG A 260 -6.38 8.73 7.26
CA ARG A 260 -6.91 9.93 6.61
C ARG A 260 -7.73 9.55 5.39
N SER A 261 -8.98 10.01 5.35
CA SER A 261 -9.94 9.68 4.29
C SER A 261 -10.73 10.93 3.81
N GLU A 262 -11.12 10.96 2.54
CA GLU A 262 -12.15 11.90 2.03
C GLU A 262 -13.58 11.32 2.11
N ALA A 263 -13.72 10.06 2.50
CA ALA A 263 -14.97 9.37 2.80
C ALA A 263 -14.93 8.88 4.26
N GLU A 264 -14.93 7.56 4.50
CA GLU A 264 -15.01 6.99 5.85
C GLU A 264 -13.62 6.66 6.44
N ALA A 265 -13.46 6.94 7.74
CA ALA A 265 -12.30 6.50 8.51
C ALA A 265 -12.74 5.69 9.76
N ASP A 266 -12.64 4.36 9.69
CA ASP A 266 -13.06 3.39 10.73
C ASP A 266 -11.85 2.55 11.20
N PRO A 267 -10.84 3.14 11.87
CA PRO A 267 -9.71 2.36 12.36
C PRO A 267 -10.08 1.50 13.57
N ARG A 268 -9.39 0.37 13.71
CA ARG A 268 -9.42 -0.47 14.91
C ARG A 268 -8.03 -0.57 15.51
N SER A 269 -7.91 -0.25 16.79
CA SER A 269 -6.62 -0.18 17.48
C SER A 269 -6.70 -0.82 18.86
N GLU A 270 -5.64 -1.49 19.29
CA GLU A 270 -5.46 -1.87 20.71
C GLU A 270 -4.78 -0.73 21.50
N GLY A 271 -4.17 0.25 20.82
CA GLY A 271 -3.54 1.44 21.41
C GLY A 271 -4.39 2.71 21.23
N GLU A 272 -3.96 3.63 20.38
CA GLU A 272 -4.67 4.90 20.13
C GLU A 272 -5.29 4.92 18.72
N ALA A 273 -6.38 5.70 18.54
CA ALA A 273 -6.94 5.98 17.22
C ALA A 273 -7.32 7.47 17.03
N ASP A 274 -6.68 8.17 16.07
CA ASP A 274 -6.94 9.57 15.67
C ASP A 274 -7.29 9.62 14.17
N PRO A 275 -8.41 9.02 13.71
CA PRO A 275 -8.78 9.12 12.31
C PRO A 275 -9.19 10.54 11.93
N ARG A 276 -8.95 10.90 10.66
CA ARG A 276 -9.43 12.15 10.08
C ARG A 276 -10.20 11.91 8.79
N SER A 277 -11.47 12.32 8.79
CA SER A 277 -12.30 12.41 7.59
C SER A 277 -12.54 13.88 7.20
N VAL A 278 -12.66 14.14 5.90
CA VAL A 278 -13.01 15.47 5.35
C VAL A 278 -14.27 15.37 4.49
N GLY A 279 -14.90 16.50 4.14
CA GLY A 279 -16.11 16.52 3.33
C GLY A 279 -17.37 16.16 4.11
N GLU A 280 -18.15 15.20 3.63
CA GLU A 280 -19.28 14.64 4.40
C GLU A 280 -18.92 13.25 4.97
N GLY A 281 -17.63 12.92 5.07
CA GLY A 281 -17.15 11.64 5.57
C GLY A 281 -17.30 11.46 7.07
N GLU A 282 -17.53 10.24 7.54
CA GLU A 282 -17.71 9.90 8.96
C GLU A 282 -16.42 9.30 9.56
N ALA A 283 -16.34 9.30 10.90
CA ALA A 283 -15.24 8.70 11.65
C ALA A 283 -15.78 7.87 12.84
N ASP A 284 -15.71 6.54 12.76
CA ASP A 284 -16.15 5.58 13.81
C ASP A 284 -14.96 4.74 14.30
N PRO A 285 -13.90 5.35 14.89
CA PRO A 285 -12.78 4.56 15.40
C PRO A 285 -13.18 3.72 16.60
N ARG A 286 -12.54 2.55 16.73
CA ARG A 286 -12.65 1.68 17.90
C ARG A 286 -11.28 1.45 18.50
N SER A 287 -11.12 1.76 19.79
CA SER A 287 -9.86 1.49 20.49
C SER A 287 -10.03 0.94 21.90
N GLU A 288 -9.05 0.14 22.37
CA GLU A 288 -8.90 -0.14 23.81
C GLU A 288 -8.28 1.05 24.56
N GLY A 289 -7.58 1.97 23.88
CA GLY A 289 -7.03 3.20 24.45
C GLY A 289 -7.81 4.47 24.07
N GLU A 290 -7.08 5.57 23.83
CA GLU A 290 -7.64 6.89 23.52
C GLU A 290 -8.18 6.97 22.08
N VAL A 291 -9.26 7.73 21.88
CA VAL A 291 -9.86 8.01 20.57
C VAL A 291 -10.19 9.51 20.40
N ASP A 292 -9.52 10.21 19.47
CA ASP A 292 -9.73 11.65 19.14
C ASP A 292 -10.01 11.83 17.63
N PRO A 293 -11.11 11.28 17.08
CA PRO A 293 -11.40 11.44 15.66
C PRO A 293 -11.71 12.90 15.29
N ARG A 294 -11.39 13.28 14.06
CA ARG A 294 -11.78 14.57 13.48
C ARG A 294 -12.56 14.35 12.20
N SER A 295 -13.77 14.91 12.14
CA SER A 295 -14.69 14.71 11.03
C SER A 295 -15.40 16.01 10.62
N GLU A 296 -15.55 16.24 9.32
CA GLU A 296 -16.50 17.26 8.81
C GLU A 296 -17.95 16.71 8.73
N GLY A 297 -18.12 15.38 8.73
CA GLY A 297 -19.39 14.66 8.82
C GLY A 297 -19.72 14.27 10.26
N GLU A 298 -19.97 12.99 10.52
CA GLU A 298 -20.29 12.44 11.86
C GLU A 298 -19.03 11.85 12.52
N ALA A 299 -19.00 11.77 13.86
CA ALA A 299 -17.91 11.17 14.62
C ALA A 299 -18.44 10.35 15.81
N ASP A 300 -18.40 9.02 15.69
CA ASP A 300 -19.01 8.08 16.65
C ASP A 300 -17.97 7.14 17.28
N PRO A 301 -16.91 7.65 17.91
CA PRO A 301 -15.83 6.81 18.40
C PRO A 301 -16.23 5.94 19.59
N ILE A 302 -15.58 4.79 19.73
CA ILE A 302 -15.76 3.89 20.88
C ILE A 302 -14.40 3.61 21.54
N SER A 303 -14.28 3.94 22.82
CA SER A 303 -13.18 3.52 23.70
C SER A 303 -13.67 2.44 24.68
N GLU A 304 -13.12 1.22 24.57
CA GLU A 304 -13.52 0.08 25.42
C GLU A 304 -12.73 -0.02 26.73
N GLY A 305 -11.54 0.60 26.81
CA GLY A 305 -10.73 0.68 28.04
C GLY A 305 -11.00 1.94 28.86
N GLU A 306 -10.14 2.23 29.83
CA GLU A 306 -10.20 3.50 30.59
C GLU A 306 -9.70 4.71 29.77
N GLY A 307 -9.67 4.59 28.43
CA GLY A 307 -9.31 5.67 27.51
C GLY A 307 -10.42 6.72 27.37
N GLU A 308 -10.01 7.87 26.88
CA GLU A 308 -10.87 9.02 26.63
C GLU A 308 -11.45 8.95 25.20
N ALA A 309 -12.67 9.48 25.01
CA ALA A 309 -13.30 9.60 23.70
C ALA A 309 -13.70 11.06 23.41
N ASP A 310 -12.86 11.73 22.63
CA ASP A 310 -12.87 13.19 22.45
C ASP A 310 -13.08 13.62 20.98
N PRO A 311 -14.15 13.17 20.30
CA PRO A 311 -14.35 13.48 18.89
C PRO A 311 -14.51 14.98 18.65
N ARG A 312 -14.07 15.43 17.47
CA ARG A 312 -14.38 16.76 16.93
C ARG A 312 -15.11 16.64 15.61
N SER A 313 -16.32 17.20 15.58
CA SER A 313 -17.24 17.06 14.45
C SER A 313 -17.90 18.38 14.05
N GLU A 314 -18.04 18.63 12.76
CA GLU A 314 -18.94 19.68 12.25
C GLU A 314 -20.40 19.17 12.13
N GLY A 315 -20.58 17.84 12.05
CA GLY A 315 -21.85 17.12 12.14
C GLY A 315 -22.11 16.63 13.56
N GLU A 316 -22.52 15.38 13.74
CA GLU A 316 -22.86 14.82 15.05
C GLU A 316 -21.65 14.17 15.73
N ALA A 317 -21.69 14.07 17.06
CA ALA A 317 -20.71 13.36 17.87
C ALA A 317 -21.41 12.51 18.96
N ASP A 318 -21.51 11.19 18.79
CA ASP A 318 -22.04 10.21 19.79
C ASP A 318 -20.88 9.29 20.27
N PRO A 319 -19.84 9.81 20.97
CA PRO A 319 -18.78 8.97 21.49
C PRO A 319 -19.30 8.05 22.60
N ARG A 320 -18.67 6.88 22.72
CA ARG A 320 -18.91 5.96 23.85
C ARG A 320 -17.61 5.60 24.51
N SER A 321 -17.51 5.80 25.82
CA SER A 321 -16.32 5.42 26.59
C SER A 321 -16.66 4.78 27.93
N VAL A 322 -15.71 4.00 28.46
CA VAL A 322 -15.68 3.66 29.89
C VAL A 322 -14.98 4.76 30.70
N GLY A 323 -14.02 5.47 30.09
CA GLY A 323 -13.37 6.64 30.65
C GLY A 323 -14.16 7.93 30.44
N GLU A 324 -13.45 9.02 30.19
CA GLU A 324 -14.02 10.35 29.99
C GLU A 324 -14.50 10.55 28.53
N SER A 325 -15.37 11.53 28.31
CA SER A 325 -15.79 11.98 26.97
C SER A 325 -16.01 13.51 26.94
N ASP A 326 -15.21 14.23 26.16
CA ASP A 326 -15.36 15.67 25.85
C ASP A 326 -15.53 15.87 24.33
N PRO A 327 -16.65 15.40 23.74
CA PRO A 327 -16.94 15.65 22.34
C PRO A 327 -17.18 17.12 22.07
N LYS A 328 -16.65 17.60 20.94
CA LYS A 328 -16.85 18.96 20.44
C LYS A 328 -17.56 18.89 19.11
N SER A 329 -18.75 19.47 19.07
CA SER A 329 -19.62 19.41 17.90
C SER A 329 -20.13 20.79 17.50
N VAL A 330 -20.18 21.08 16.20
CA VAL A 330 -21.07 22.14 15.73
C VAL A 330 -22.48 21.62 15.76
N ARG A 331 -22.65 20.36 15.32
CA ARG A 331 -23.94 19.71 15.33
C ARG A 331 -24.25 19.11 16.74
N GLU A 332 -24.54 17.83 16.88
CA GLU A 332 -25.03 17.27 18.15
C GLU A 332 -23.86 16.74 18.96
N ALA A 333 -23.96 16.74 20.28
CA ALA A 333 -23.07 15.94 21.12
C ALA A 333 -23.88 15.10 22.13
N ASP A 334 -23.95 13.79 21.92
CA ASP A 334 -24.63 12.80 22.78
C ASP A 334 -23.60 11.78 23.33
N PRO A 335 -22.57 12.20 24.11
CA PRO A 335 -21.61 11.25 24.66
C PRO A 335 -22.26 10.29 25.64
N ARG A 336 -21.78 9.05 25.65
CA ARG A 336 -22.19 8.02 26.61
C ARG A 336 -20.99 7.47 27.36
N SER A 337 -20.93 7.78 28.65
CA SER A 337 -19.90 7.27 29.56
C SER A 337 -20.50 6.29 30.57
N VAL A 338 -19.80 5.19 30.84
CA VAL A 338 -20.18 4.19 31.85
C VAL A 338 -19.16 4.14 32.97
N GLY A 339 -19.48 3.56 34.13
CA GLY A 339 -18.55 3.53 35.27
C GLY A 339 -18.41 4.86 36.00
N GLU A 340 -17.19 5.25 36.38
CA GLU A 340 -16.92 6.56 37.00
C GLU A 340 -16.56 7.65 35.97
N GLY A 341 -16.76 7.39 34.68
CA GLY A 341 -16.44 8.32 33.59
C GLY A 341 -17.26 9.63 33.62
N GLU A 342 -16.64 10.71 33.15
CA GLU A 342 -17.23 12.03 33.04
C GLU A 342 -17.62 12.34 31.59
N ALA A 343 -18.74 13.05 31.39
CA ALA A 343 -19.18 13.53 30.08
C ALA A 343 -19.31 15.08 30.06
N ASP A 344 -18.38 15.79 29.40
CA ASP A 344 -18.37 17.27 29.23
C ASP A 344 -18.57 17.65 27.74
N PRO A 345 -19.70 17.31 27.10
CA PRO A 345 -19.90 17.66 25.70
C PRO A 345 -19.99 19.17 25.49
N ARG A 346 -19.47 19.64 24.37
CA ARG A 346 -19.64 21.01 23.89
C ARG A 346 -20.27 21.04 22.50
N SER A 347 -21.41 21.72 22.40
CA SER A 347 -22.13 21.91 21.14
C SER A 347 -22.57 23.35 20.85
N GLU A 348 -22.81 23.69 19.59
CA GLU A 348 -23.45 24.97 19.23
C GLU A 348 -25.00 24.92 19.34
N TRP A 349 -25.66 23.76 19.26
CA TRP A 349 -27.13 23.66 19.45
C TRP A 349 -27.57 22.61 20.47
N GLU A 350 -27.19 21.33 20.36
CA GLU A 350 -27.72 20.30 21.27
C GLU A 350 -26.59 19.50 21.91
N ALA A 351 -26.68 19.35 23.24
CA ALA A 351 -25.76 18.58 24.06
C ALA A 351 -26.56 17.74 25.06
N ASP A 352 -26.56 16.42 24.86
CA ASP A 352 -27.46 15.47 25.52
C ASP A 352 -26.70 14.32 26.23
N PRO A 353 -25.67 14.61 27.06
CA PRO A 353 -24.80 13.57 27.61
C PRO A 353 -25.53 12.56 28.49
N ARG A 354 -25.05 11.32 28.46
CA ARG A 354 -25.46 10.26 29.38
C ARG A 354 -24.26 9.70 30.11
N SER A 355 -24.27 9.80 31.44
CA SER A 355 -23.18 9.27 32.27
C SER A 355 -23.69 8.50 33.49
N GLU A 356 -22.97 7.45 33.88
CA GLU A 356 -23.11 6.85 35.22
C GLU A 356 -22.37 7.67 36.30
N GLY A 357 -21.34 8.43 35.91
CA GLY A 357 -20.52 9.32 36.75
C GLY A 357 -21.02 10.76 36.76
N GLU A 358 -20.28 11.68 36.15
CA GLU A 358 -20.61 13.12 36.09
C GLU A 358 -21.00 13.55 34.66
N ALA A 359 -21.84 14.59 34.55
CA ALA A 359 -22.16 15.24 33.28
C ALA A 359 -22.17 16.78 33.40
N ASP A 360 -21.41 17.50 32.56
CA ASP A 360 -21.35 18.98 32.47
C ASP A 360 -21.49 19.46 31.00
N PRO A 361 -22.65 19.27 30.32
CA PRO A 361 -22.87 19.77 28.96
C PRO A 361 -22.82 21.30 28.85
N ARG A 362 -22.22 21.76 27.76
CA ARG A 362 -22.16 23.17 27.38
C ARG A 362 -22.72 23.38 25.97
N SER A 363 -23.79 24.15 25.86
CA SER A 363 -24.46 24.43 24.58
C SER A 363 -24.83 25.89 24.39
N GLU A 364 -24.75 26.41 23.16
CA GLU A 364 -25.40 27.71 22.85
C GLU A 364 -26.92 27.58 22.67
N GLY A 365 -27.42 26.38 22.35
CA GLY A 365 -28.84 26.04 22.24
C GLY A 365 -29.40 25.39 23.50
N GLU A 366 -29.71 24.10 23.42
CA GLU A 366 -30.27 23.24 24.45
C GLU A 366 -29.20 22.31 25.06
N ALA A 367 -29.38 21.98 26.35
CA ALA A 367 -28.57 21.00 27.08
C ALA A 367 -29.48 20.17 28.00
N ASP A 368 -29.49 18.83 27.86
CA ASP A 368 -30.32 17.88 28.63
C ASP A 368 -29.45 16.74 29.21
N PRO A 369 -28.61 16.99 30.24
CA PRO A 369 -27.78 15.94 30.83
C PRO A 369 -28.60 14.87 31.53
N ARG A 370 -28.17 13.60 31.38
CA ARG A 370 -28.68 12.47 32.17
C ARG A 370 -27.54 11.79 32.89
N SER A 371 -27.45 12.05 34.19
CA SER A 371 -26.44 11.44 35.06
C SER A 371 -27.06 10.63 36.20
N ALA A 372 -26.41 9.52 36.57
CA ALA A 372 -26.69 8.81 37.82
C ALA A 372 -25.93 9.41 39.03
N GLY A 373 -24.84 10.13 38.77
CA GLY A 373 -24.09 10.92 39.75
C GLY A 373 -24.47 12.40 39.71
N GLU A 374 -23.49 13.29 39.46
CA GLU A 374 -23.70 14.73 39.41
C GLU A 374 -24.02 15.20 37.98
N ALA A 375 -24.87 16.23 37.86
CA ALA A 375 -25.21 16.87 36.59
C ALA A 375 -25.20 18.40 36.76
N ASP A 376 -24.26 19.08 36.10
CA ASP A 376 -24.25 20.54 35.88
C ASP A 376 -24.62 20.77 34.41
N SER A 377 -25.15 21.94 34.04
CA SER A 377 -25.35 22.26 32.62
C SER A 377 -25.29 23.76 32.37
N ARG A 378 -24.74 24.14 31.22
CA ARG A 378 -24.63 25.55 30.81
C ARG A 378 -25.20 25.74 29.41
N SER A 379 -26.36 26.38 29.33
CA SER A 379 -27.02 26.74 28.08
C SER A 379 -27.27 28.25 27.95
N VAL A 380 -27.21 28.76 26.71
CA VAL A 380 -27.52 30.16 26.39
C VAL A 380 -28.93 30.30 25.75
N GLY A 381 -29.55 29.18 25.34
CA GLY A 381 -30.89 29.06 24.76
C GLY A 381 -32.04 28.80 25.75
N GLU A 382 -33.25 28.47 25.28
CA GLU A 382 -34.40 28.11 26.13
C GLU A 382 -34.26 26.67 26.63
N ALA A 383 -33.91 26.45 27.90
CA ALA A 383 -33.87 25.12 28.51
C ALA A 383 -35.24 24.69 29.10
N ASP A 384 -35.64 23.41 28.93
CA ASP A 384 -36.76 22.76 29.64
C ASP A 384 -36.26 21.43 30.26
N PRO A 385 -35.50 21.48 31.37
CA PRO A 385 -34.87 20.28 31.95
C PRO A 385 -35.87 19.39 32.70
N ARG A 386 -35.68 18.06 32.58
CA ARG A 386 -36.34 17.05 33.42
C ARG A 386 -35.28 16.19 34.13
N SER A 387 -34.78 16.61 35.30
CA SER A 387 -33.90 15.78 36.14
C SER A 387 -34.59 15.21 37.40
N GLU A 388 -34.04 14.12 37.95
CA GLU A 388 -34.40 13.54 39.26
C GLU A 388 -33.26 13.67 40.31
N GLY A 389 -32.38 14.69 40.20
CA GLY A 389 -31.22 14.94 41.09
C GLY A 389 -31.23 16.33 41.80
N GLU A 390 -30.28 16.58 42.72
CA GLU A 390 -30.13 17.87 43.42
C GLU A 390 -29.41 18.89 42.50
N GLU A 391 -30.15 19.84 41.92
CA GLU A 391 -29.67 20.78 40.88
C GLU A 391 -29.15 22.13 41.44
N GLU A 392 -28.02 22.63 40.92
CA GLU A 392 -27.63 24.06 40.97
C GLU A 392 -27.66 24.65 39.54
N GLU A 393 -28.56 25.61 39.27
CA GLU A 393 -28.81 26.21 37.94
C GLU A 393 -28.26 27.66 37.87
N GLU A 394 -27.37 27.99 36.91
CA GLU A 394 -26.98 29.38 36.59
C GLU A 394 -27.49 29.85 35.21
N GLY A 395 -28.77 30.21 35.12
CA GLY A 395 -29.35 30.84 33.92
C GLY A 395 -29.02 32.33 33.79
N ILE A 396 -28.33 32.75 32.71
CA ILE A 396 -28.04 34.17 32.43
C ILE A 396 -29.17 34.81 31.60
N ALA A 397 -30.29 35.15 32.25
CA ALA A 397 -31.41 35.83 31.59
C ALA A 397 -31.05 37.26 31.11
N ARG A 398 -31.24 37.54 29.82
CA ARG A 398 -31.22 38.91 29.27
C ARG A 398 -32.44 39.71 29.78
N PRO A 399 -32.30 40.93 30.35
CA PRO A 399 -33.44 41.62 30.95
C PRO A 399 -34.42 42.19 29.91
N ALA A 400 -35.64 41.63 29.88
CA ALA A 400 -36.77 42.18 29.16
C ALA A 400 -37.28 43.48 29.83
N GLN A 401 -37.20 44.62 29.14
CA GLN A 401 -37.89 45.84 29.55
C GLN A 401 -39.41 45.66 29.44
N ARG A 402 -40.12 45.62 30.58
CA ARG A 402 -41.57 45.90 30.65
C ARG A 402 -41.88 46.87 31.77
N GLY A 403 -42.46 48.00 31.37
CA GLY A 403 -42.92 49.06 32.25
C GLY A 403 -44.13 48.67 33.09
N SER A 404 -44.50 49.57 34.01
CA SER A 404 -45.74 49.49 34.77
C SER A 404 -46.24 50.90 35.18
N PRO A 405 -47.54 51.06 35.45
CA PRO A 405 -48.30 52.30 35.23
C PRO A 405 -48.79 52.96 36.53
N THR A 406 -49.38 54.17 36.47
CA THR A 406 -50.77 54.48 36.94
C THR A 406 -51.11 55.99 37.03
N VAL A 407 -52.30 56.32 36.48
CA VAL A 407 -53.38 57.22 36.96
C VAL A 407 -53.17 58.75 37.04
N GLY A 408 -54.06 59.48 36.34
CA GLY A 408 -54.74 60.63 36.97
C GLY A 408 -54.99 61.90 36.15
N ARG A 409 -56.16 61.93 35.48
CA ARG A 409 -57.06 63.09 35.23
C ARG A 409 -56.71 64.23 34.26
N ASP A 410 -57.80 64.60 33.58
CA ASP A 410 -58.21 65.88 32.97
C ASP A 410 -57.68 66.27 31.58
N ARG A 411 -58.61 66.16 30.61
CA ARG A 411 -58.64 66.89 29.33
C ARG A 411 -59.11 68.33 29.60
N PRO A 412 -58.65 69.36 28.84
CA PRO A 412 -59.27 69.60 27.53
C PRO A 412 -58.35 70.13 26.41
N VAL A 413 -58.58 69.57 25.21
CA VAL A 413 -58.88 70.24 23.93
C VAL A 413 -57.91 71.30 23.34
N THR A 414 -57.74 71.15 22.01
CA THR A 414 -57.37 72.10 20.93
C THR A 414 -55.89 72.32 20.55
N MET A 415 -55.57 71.76 19.37
CA MET A 415 -55.17 72.47 18.13
C MET A 415 -53.82 73.21 18.10
N ILE A 416 -52.94 72.84 17.15
CA ILE A 416 -52.47 73.66 16.01
C ILE A 416 -51.23 73.04 15.35
N HIS A 417 -51.17 73.20 14.03
CA HIS A 417 -50.20 72.75 13.04
C HIS A 417 -48.75 73.25 13.22
N ALA A 418 -47.78 72.51 12.65
CA ALA A 418 -46.87 72.95 11.57
C ALA A 418 -45.69 71.95 11.47
N ARG A 419 -45.56 71.15 10.40
CA ARG A 419 -44.68 71.43 9.24
C ARG A 419 -43.43 72.24 9.59
N ARG A 420 -42.23 71.65 9.48
CA ARG A 420 -41.36 71.76 8.29
C ARG A 420 -40.05 70.98 8.48
N THR A 421 -39.77 70.16 7.48
CA THR A 421 -38.47 69.64 7.01
C THR A 421 -37.47 70.75 6.63
N PRO A 422 -36.24 70.43 6.20
CA PRO A 422 -35.62 69.10 6.04
C PRO A 422 -34.56 68.75 7.08
#